data_AF-A0A3P9D4M1-F1
#
_entry.id   AF-A0A3P9D4M1-F1
#
_cell.length_a   1.000
_cell.length_b   1.000
_cell.length_c   1.000
_cell.angle_alpha   90.00
_cell.angle_beta   90.00
_cell.angle_gamma   90.00
#
_symmetry.space_group_name_H-M   'P 1'
#
loop_
_entity.id
_entity.type
_entity.pdbx_description
1 polymer ?
#
loop_
_entity_poly.entity_id
_entity_poly.type
_entity_poly.pdbx_seq_one_letter_code
_entity_poly.pdbx_strand_id
1 'polypeptide(L)'
;MEGHMLFAWMLMCLLLRPSTAQNSPPEGVLNCCEGDILFLVDSSGSVSSYEHSRMLAFLSELISPFSLGEDQVRVGLLQVGTKPRLEFGFDKYSTQSGLQAALKTIKPLRGDTNTVEALKMVKEWVLRPGKAGGARENLPRVLVWLTDGVKPGDVTGPMAQLRDDGVAMLVVSTGHGNYQVLRQVVSPPVEDHLHFVDIDDMSIITKEFRDAIIEIIRAERIHVRDVSTSSATLQWRPVLSGLTGHYEILFKELRRGVGGVETSRPDVFTGGPPYQRLTQTADSSTARLTGLKPDTNYIAILRPESNEQAFNDLHVTFRTRPEVLSPAVVTVSEPGQSSVRVSWGPLQPGMVESYSVEYSALPTGKVHYVQLSRSQNSTLLRNLQPDTTYLVTVTARHASGKEKAMSVKVCTQEVTPALADLQLTTVGSDSVEVEWNGGTSHLRGYWLTWEGQQSSAPGQRSSLYLPPDSLSTRLTHLPPSARVCVSPIYRTARGEGLCCTAQFHSDALVYGYQS
;
A
#
# COMPACT_ATOMS: atom_id res chain seq x y z
N MET A 1 93.20 -30.53 -18.83
CA MET A 1 92.77 -29.70 -17.69
C MET A 1 91.60 -28.86 -18.16
N GLU A 2 90.48 -29.06 -17.47
CA GLU A 2 89.37 -28.13 -17.24
C GLU A 2 88.63 -27.52 -18.44
N GLY A 3 87.34 -27.87 -18.48
CA GLY A 3 86.37 -27.40 -19.46
C GLY A 3 85.89 -25.98 -19.16
N HIS A 4 85.75 -25.22 -20.23
CA HIS A 4 85.18 -23.89 -20.23
C HIS A 4 83.87 -23.87 -21.03
N MET A 5 82.89 -23.21 -20.44
CA MET A 5 81.76 -22.52 -21.06
C MET A 5 80.67 -23.37 -21.73
N LEU A 6 79.51 -23.41 -21.07
CA LEU A 6 78.22 -23.51 -21.76
C LEU A 6 77.36 -22.33 -21.33
N PHE A 7 77.30 -21.33 -22.20
CA PHE A 7 76.23 -20.34 -22.28
C PHE A 7 75.64 -20.43 -23.69
N ALA A 8 74.32 -20.23 -23.75
CA ALA A 8 73.45 -20.25 -24.91
C ALA A 8 73.14 -21.64 -25.47
N TRP A 9 71.84 -21.98 -25.48
CA TRP A 9 71.07 -22.14 -26.71
C TRP A 9 69.58 -22.09 -26.36
N MET A 10 68.96 -20.95 -26.66
CA MET A 10 67.53 -20.82 -26.94
C MET A 10 67.27 -21.49 -28.29
N LEU A 11 66.27 -22.39 -28.39
CA LEU A 11 65.11 -22.26 -29.30
C LEU A 11 64.19 -23.51 -29.27
N MET A 12 62.89 -23.24 -29.10
CA MET A 12 61.70 -23.91 -29.66
C MET A 12 61.64 -25.45 -29.85
N CYS A 13 60.70 -26.08 -29.13
CA CYS A 13 59.55 -26.78 -29.74
C CYS A 13 58.48 -27.16 -28.69
N LEU A 14 57.38 -26.40 -28.70
CA LEU A 14 55.96 -26.80 -28.56
C LEU A 14 55.70 -28.26 -29.04
N LEU A 15 54.82 -29.14 -28.52
CA LEU A 15 53.66 -29.13 -27.61
C LEU A 15 53.39 -30.58 -27.18
N LEU A 16 52.84 -30.77 -25.96
CA LEU A 16 51.59 -31.53 -25.66
C LEU A 16 51.62 -32.17 -24.26
N ARG A 17 50.78 -31.63 -23.36
CA ARG A 17 49.89 -32.28 -22.36
C ARG A 17 49.81 -31.45 -21.07
N PRO A 18 48.73 -31.57 -20.28
CA PRO A 18 47.32 -31.43 -20.62
C PRO A 18 46.70 -30.23 -19.87
N SER A 19 45.73 -29.56 -20.48
CA SER A 19 44.98 -28.46 -19.88
C SER A 19 44.12 -28.99 -18.73
N THR A 20 44.54 -28.74 -17.49
CA THR A 20 43.60 -28.63 -16.38
C THR A 20 43.08 -27.20 -16.41
N ALA A 21 41.82 -27.06 -16.81
CA ALA A 21 41.11 -25.81 -16.78
C ALA A 21 40.92 -25.38 -15.31
N GLN A 22 41.72 -24.43 -14.85
CA GLN A 22 41.35 -23.58 -13.71
C GLN A 22 40.69 -22.32 -14.26
N ASN A 23 39.35 -22.32 -14.20
CA ASN A 23 38.54 -21.12 -14.34
C ASN A 23 38.70 -20.25 -13.09
N SER A 24 39.23 -19.04 -13.25
CA SER A 24 38.92 -17.87 -12.42
C SER A 24 39.20 -16.63 -13.26
N PRO A 25 38.22 -15.76 -13.57
CA PRO A 25 38.52 -14.46 -14.13
C PRO A 25 39.22 -13.61 -13.05
N PRO A 26 40.16 -12.71 -13.41
CA PRO A 26 40.80 -11.80 -12.46
C PRO A 26 39.73 -10.90 -11.81
N GLU A 27 39.85 -10.63 -10.51
CA GLU A 27 39.00 -9.65 -9.79
C GLU A 27 39.12 -8.28 -10.48
N GLY A 28 38.18 -8.04 -11.40
CA GLY A 28 38.12 -6.83 -12.21
C GLY A 28 37.52 -5.67 -11.44
N VAL A 29 38.03 -4.48 -11.70
CA VAL A 29 37.46 -3.23 -11.22
C VAL A 29 35.97 -3.13 -11.62
N LEU A 30 35.11 -2.89 -10.64
CA LEU A 30 33.66 -2.71 -10.75
C LEU A 30 33.34 -1.31 -11.30
N ASN A 31 33.03 -1.25 -12.60
CA ASN A 31 32.54 -0.03 -13.28
C ASN A 31 30.99 0.09 -13.21
N CYS A 32 30.33 -0.72 -12.37
CA CYS A 32 28.87 -0.82 -12.29
C CYS A 32 28.20 0.30 -11.51
N CYS A 33 28.94 0.86 -10.55
CA CYS A 33 28.37 1.47 -9.38
C CYS A 33 28.54 2.99 -9.47
N GLU A 34 27.43 3.71 -9.33
CA GLU A 34 27.40 5.17 -9.32
C GLU A 34 26.62 5.59 -8.07
N GLY A 35 27.33 6.15 -7.08
CA GLY A 35 26.74 6.50 -5.80
C GLY A 35 27.77 7.09 -4.85
N ASP A 36 27.30 7.69 -3.77
CA ASP A 36 28.15 8.32 -2.76
C ASP A 36 28.19 7.46 -1.50
N ILE A 37 29.38 6.99 -1.14
CA ILE A 37 29.61 6.15 0.04
C ILE A 37 30.37 6.95 1.10
N LEU A 38 29.71 7.26 2.20
CA LEU A 38 30.34 7.89 3.35
C LEU A 38 30.68 6.83 4.40
N PHE A 39 31.95 6.78 4.80
CA PHE A 39 32.39 6.01 5.95
C PHE A 39 32.36 6.88 7.20
N LEU A 40 31.56 6.49 8.18
CA LEU A 40 31.59 7.02 9.53
C LEU A 40 32.39 6.06 10.41
N VAL A 41 33.60 6.46 10.78
CA VAL A 41 34.54 5.57 11.49
C VAL A 41 34.69 6.02 12.93
N ASP A 42 34.38 5.14 13.88
CA ASP A 42 34.65 5.39 15.28
C ASP A 42 36.15 5.46 15.54
N SER A 43 36.60 6.60 16.03
CA SER A 43 37.99 6.89 16.33
C SER A 43 38.11 7.50 17.73
N SER A 44 37.12 7.24 18.59
CA SER A 44 37.07 7.68 19.98
C SER A 44 38.09 6.95 20.85
N GLY A 45 38.17 7.31 22.13
CA GLY A 45 39.18 6.81 23.07
C GLY A 45 38.98 5.37 23.52
N SER A 46 37.81 4.77 23.29
CA SER A 46 37.57 3.34 23.53
C SER A 46 38.12 2.44 22.43
N VAL A 47 38.31 2.98 21.22
CA VAL A 47 38.89 2.27 20.08
C VAL A 47 40.42 2.32 20.17
N SER A 48 41.05 1.16 20.27
CA SER A 48 42.52 1.07 20.26
C SER A 48 43.09 1.45 18.89
N SER A 49 44.38 1.82 18.84
CA SER A 49 45.05 2.08 17.57
C SER A 49 45.16 0.83 16.68
N TYR A 50 45.12 -0.36 17.28
CA TYR A 50 45.03 -1.63 16.55
C TYR A 50 43.66 -1.77 15.87
N GLU A 51 42.57 -1.62 16.62
CA GLU A 51 41.21 -1.72 16.08
C GLU A 51 40.96 -0.68 15.00
N HIS A 52 41.36 0.57 15.22
CA HIS A 52 41.25 1.63 14.22
C HIS A 52 41.98 1.28 12.91
N SER A 53 43.19 0.73 13.02
CA SER A 53 43.96 0.30 11.84
C SER A 53 43.30 -0.87 11.10
N ARG A 54 42.67 -1.80 11.83
CA ARG A 54 41.91 -2.92 11.24
C ARG A 54 40.63 -2.44 10.56
N MET A 55 39.90 -1.50 11.14
CA MET A 55 38.74 -0.86 10.50
C MET A 55 39.13 -0.18 9.19
N LEU A 56 40.23 0.58 9.16
CA LEU A 56 40.72 1.22 7.92
C LEU A 56 41.21 0.20 6.88
N ALA A 57 41.83 -0.90 7.31
CA ALA A 57 42.22 -1.99 6.41
C ALA A 57 41.00 -2.67 5.78
N PHE A 58 39.97 -2.94 6.58
CA PHE A 58 38.68 -3.45 6.10
C PHE A 58 38.05 -2.48 5.09
N LEU A 59 38.01 -1.17 5.38
CA LEU A 59 37.51 -0.19 4.43
C LEU A 59 38.29 -0.21 3.12
N SER A 60 39.62 -0.24 3.19
CA SER A 60 40.51 -0.34 2.04
C SER A 60 40.19 -1.56 1.18
N GLU A 61 39.96 -2.73 1.79
CA GLU A 61 39.57 -3.94 1.07
C GLU A 61 38.16 -3.80 0.48
N LEU A 62 37.19 -3.33 1.28
CA LEU A 62 35.80 -3.13 0.89
C LEU A 62 35.69 -2.26 -0.38
N ILE A 63 36.41 -1.14 -0.44
CA ILE A 63 36.38 -0.23 -1.59
C ILE A 63 37.33 -0.62 -2.72
N SER A 64 38.20 -1.63 -2.52
CA SER A 64 39.24 -2.02 -3.48
C SER A 64 38.75 -2.18 -4.92
N PRO A 65 37.59 -2.84 -5.14
CA PRO A 65 37.13 -3.10 -6.48
C PRO A 65 36.33 -1.95 -7.11
N PHE A 66 35.93 -0.90 -6.39
CA PHE A 66 35.09 0.13 -7.00
C PHE A 66 35.89 1.07 -7.91
N SER A 67 35.32 1.42 -9.06
CA SER A 67 35.79 2.57 -9.83
C SER A 67 35.39 3.87 -9.16
N LEU A 68 36.33 4.82 -9.09
CA LEU A 68 36.13 6.12 -8.48
C LEU A 68 36.08 7.21 -9.55
N GLY A 69 35.21 8.20 -9.39
CA GLY A 69 35.10 9.29 -10.36
C GLY A 69 33.80 10.07 -10.31
N GLU A 70 33.66 11.00 -11.25
CA GLU A 70 32.50 11.89 -11.32
C GLU A 70 31.19 11.17 -11.64
N ASP A 71 31.24 10.21 -12.55
CA ASP A 71 30.11 9.37 -12.96
C ASP A 71 30.24 7.93 -12.43
N GLN A 72 30.97 7.76 -11.33
CA GLN A 72 31.24 6.47 -10.67
C GLN A 72 30.99 6.60 -9.17
N VAL A 73 31.57 5.72 -8.34
CA VAL A 73 31.49 5.87 -6.88
C VAL A 73 32.35 7.07 -6.44
N ARG A 74 31.82 7.86 -5.50
CA ARG A 74 32.62 8.82 -4.74
C ARG A 74 32.62 8.41 -3.27
N VAL A 75 33.77 8.56 -2.62
CA VAL A 75 33.98 8.10 -1.24
C VAL A 75 34.33 9.28 -0.35
N GLY A 76 33.66 9.37 0.79
CA GLY A 76 34.00 10.27 1.89
C GLY A 76 34.33 9.50 3.16
N LEU A 77 35.10 10.11 4.06
CA LEU A 77 35.37 9.53 5.38
C LEU A 77 35.29 10.60 6.47
N LEU A 78 34.46 10.33 7.48
CA LEU A 78 34.29 11.15 8.67
C LEU A 78 34.63 10.34 9.92
N GLN A 79 35.53 10.85 10.74
CA GLN A 79 35.94 10.23 11.99
C GLN A 79 35.11 10.74 13.17
N VAL A 80 34.64 9.84 14.03
CA VAL A 80 34.01 10.15 15.32
C VAL A 80 35.09 10.26 16.41
N GLY A 81 34.97 11.28 17.25
CA GLY A 81 35.83 11.53 18.41
C GLY A 81 35.31 12.76 19.15
N THR A 82 36.11 13.34 20.05
CA THR A 82 35.64 14.48 20.88
C THR A 82 35.11 15.63 20.02
N LYS A 83 35.77 15.89 18.90
CA LYS A 83 35.28 16.77 17.84
C LYS A 83 35.29 15.95 16.55
N PRO A 84 34.12 15.56 16.02
CA PRO A 84 34.05 14.81 14.77
C PRO A 84 34.77 15.57 13.64
N ARG A 85 35.46 14.84 12.77
CA ARG A 85 36.28 15.44 11.70
C ARG A 85 36.03 14.76 10.37
N LEU A 86 35.67 15.55 9.35
CA LEU A 86 35.70 15.09 7.98
C LEU A 86 37.17 14.97 7.55
N GLU A 87 37.64 13.75 7.32
CA GLU A 87 39.01 13.50 6.88
C GLU A 87 39.17 13.87 5.40
N PHE A 88 38.19 13.48 4.59
CA PHE A 88 38.04 13.91 3.20
C PHE A 88 36.58 13.78 2.74
N GLY A 89 36.17 14.70 1.86
CA GLY A 89 34.86 14.68 1.20
C GLY A 89 34.87 13.90 -0.12
N PHE A 90 33.70 13.81 -0.76
CA PHE A 90 33.45 13.04 -1.98
C PHE A 90 34.24 13.51 -3.21
N ASP A 91 34.70 14.76 -3.21
CA ASP A 91 35.42 15.41 -4.31
C ASP A 91 36.94 15.25 -4.21
N LYS A 92 37.46 14.66 -3.13
CA LYS A 92 38.90 14.65 -2.85
C LYS A 92 39.69 13.62 -3.66
N TYR A 93 39.15 12.41 -3.84
CA TYR A 93 39.84 11.29 -4.47
C TYR A 93 39.00 10.71 -5.61
N SER A 94 39.59 10.69 -6.81
CA SER A 94 39.00 10.08 -8.02
C SER A 94 39.79 8.85 -8.50
N THR A 95 40.84 8.45 -7.80
CA THR A 95 41.67 7.29 -8.17
C THR A 95 41.89 6.36 -7.00
N GLN A 96 41.93 5.06 -7.31
CA GLN A 96 42.10 4.02 -6.32
C GLN A 96 43.42 4.14 -5.57
N SER A 97 44.51 4.43 -6.28
CA SER A 97 45.83 4.62 -5.67
C SER A 97 45.85 5.78 -4.67
N GLY A 98 45.18 6.90 -4.98
CA GLY A 98 45.08 8.07 -4.10
C GLY A 98 44.28 7.78 -2.83
N LEU A 99 43.10 7.18 -2.98
CA LEU A 99 42.26 6.81 -1.84
C LEU A 99 42.95 5.78 -0.93
N GLN A 100 43.58 4.76 -1.51
CA GLN A 100 44.30 3.71 -0.78
C GLN A 100 45.50 4.26 -0.01
N ALA A 101 46.24 5.21 -0.60
CA ALA A 101 47.33 5.88 0.10
C ALA A 101 46.80 6.74 1.26
N ALA A 102 45.68 7.43 1.07
CA ALA A 102 45.06 8.25 2.10
C ALA A 102 44.65 7.41 3.32
N LEU A 103 43.89 6.32 3.10
CA LEU A 103 43.41 5.43 4.16
C LEU A 103 44.53 4.90 5.06
N LYS A 104 45.72 4.62 4.50
CA LYS A 104 46.89 4.14 5.25
C LYS A 104 47.53 5.17 6.18
N THR A 105 47.25 6.46 5.98
CA THR A 105 47.90 7.56 6.72
C THR A 105 47.03 8.16 7.81
N ILE A 106 45.74 7.81 7.86
CA ILE A 106 44.78 8.35 8.81
C ILE A 106 45.15 7.92 10.23
N LYS A 107 45.14 8.87 11.15
CA LYS A 107 45.36 8.63 12.58
C LYS A 107 44.07 8.81 13.37
N PRO A 108 43.84 8.00 14.43
CA PRO A 108 42.64 8.11 15.25
C PRO A 108 42.60 9.43 16.01
N LEU A 109 41.40 10.02 16.15
CA LEU A 109 41.19 11.28 16.86
C LEU A 109 41.37 11.16 18.38
N ARG A 110 40.90 10.04 18.96
CA ARG A 110 40.81 9.76 20.40
C ARG A 110 39.84 10.68 21.16
N GLY A 111 39.72 10.45 22.47
CA GLY A 111 38.88 11.21 23.39
C GLY A 111 37.42 10.74 23.42
N ASP A 112 36.48 11.64 23.72
CA ASP A 112 35.07 11.27 23.93
C ASP A 112 34.36 10.83 22.63
N THR A 113 33.33 9.99 22.76
CA THR A 113 32.53 9.49 21.64
C THR A 113 31.35 10.44 21.37
N ASN A 114 31.43 11.25 20.30
CA ASN A 114 30.37 12.20 19.92
C ASN A 114 29.68 11.85 18.59
N THR A 115 29.10 10.64 18.50
CA THR A 115 28.43 10.14 17.29
C THR A 115 27.23 10.99 16.88
N VAL A 116 26.43 11.46 17.84
CA VAL A 116 25.25 12.30 17.54
C VAL A 116 25.64 13.58 16.79
N GLU A 117 26.73 14.23 17.20
CA GLU A 117 27.22 15.44 16.53
C GLU A 117 27.81 15.11 15.15
N ALA A 118 28.49 13.97 15.03
CA ALA A 118 28.98 13.47 13.74
C ALA A 118 27.82 13.27 12.76
N LEU A 119 26.72 12.64 13.20
CA LEU A 119 25.53 12.40 12.37
C LEU A 119 24.83 13.70 11.94
N LYS A 120 24.84 14.75 12.78
CA LYS A 120 24.38 16.08 12.36
C LYS A 120 25.25 16.65 11.24
N MET A 121 26.58 16.57 11.37
CA MET A 121 27.49 16.99 10.30
C MET A 121 27.25 16.22 9.01
N VAL A 122 27.04 14.90 9.11
CA VAL A 122 26.70 14.05 7.97
C VAL A 122 25.45 14.56 7.27
N LYS A 123 24.36 14.78 8.00
CA LYS A 123 23.08 15.22 7.43
C LYS A 123 23.14 16.62 6.82
N GLU A 124 23.70 17.58 7.55
CA GLU A 124 23.61 18.99 7.17
C GLU A 124 24.63 19.39 6.09
N TRP A 125 25.73 18.65 5.96
CA TRP A 125 26.86 19.02 5.10
C TRP A 125 27.24 17.91 4.13
N VAL A 126 27.61 16.73 4.63
CA VAL A 126 28.31 15.73 3.80
C VAL A 126 27.34 14.99 2.88
N LEU A 127 26.24 14.44 3.39
CA LEU A 127 25.24 13.71 2.60
C LEU A 127 24.09 14.59 2.09
N ARG A 128 24.20 15.90 2.24
CA ARG A 128 23.19 16.85 1.73
C ARG A 128 23.30 16.98 0.21
N PRO A 129 22.27 16.58 -0.57
CA PRO A 129 22.32 16.65 -2.02
C PRO A 129 22.50 18.09 -2.53
N GLY A 130 23.30 18.27 -3.59
CA GLY A 130 23.43 19.54 -4.32
C GLY A 130 24.20 20.63 -3.56
N LYS A 131 24.67 20.36 -2.34
CA LYS A 131 25.52 21.26 -1.57
C LYS A 131 26.97 21.16 -2.05
N ALA A 132 27.70 22.27 -2.07
CA ALA A 132 29.13 22.26 -2.38
C ALA A 132 29.89 21.34 -1.41
N GLY A 133 30.64 20.36 -1.96
CA GLY A 133 31.35 19.32 -1.19
C GLY A 133 30.43 18.26 -0.56
N GLY A 134 29.12 18.34 -0.79
CA GLY A 134 28.12 17.37 -0.35
C GLY A 134 27.87 16.27 -1.39
N ALA A 135 26.92 15.40 -1.09
CA ALA A 135 26.51 14.33 -1.99
C ALA A 135 25.86 14.87 -3.28
N ARG A 136 25.99 14.09 -4.35
CA ARG A 136 25.38 14.33 -5.66
C ARG A 136 23.87 14.18 -5.58
N GLU A 137 23.17 14.99 -6.36
CA GLU A 137 21.73 14.88 -6.49
C GLU A 137 21.34 13.61 -7.27
N ASN A 138 20.20 13.02 -6.89
CA ASN A 138 19.58 11.89 -7.60
C ASN A 138 20.46 10.63 -7.72
N LEU A 139 21.44 10.48 -6.82
CA LEU A 139 22.25 9.28 -6.71
C LEU A 139 22.06 8.57 -5.37
N PRO A 140 22.23 7.24 -5.34
CA PRO A 140 22.18 6.48 -4.11
C PRO A 140 23.26 6.98 -3.14
N ARG A 141 22.86 7.18 -1.89
CA ARG A 141 23.74 7.62 -0.81
C ARG A 141 23.78 6.55 0.25
N VAL A 142 24.97 6.09 0.57
CA VAL A 142 25.21 5.02 1.54
C VAL A 142 26.05 5.57 2.69
N LEU A 143 25.57 5.39 3.91
CA LEU A 143 26.35 5.62 5.12
C LEU A 143 26.73 4.28 5.72
N VAL A 144 28.05 4.03 5.78
CA VAL A 144 28.62 2.85 6.42
C VAL A 144 29.24 3.28 7.74
N TRP A 145 28.68 2.81 8.85
CA TRP A 145 29.16 3.13 10.20
C TRP A 145 29.94 1.97 10.82
N LEU A 146 31.21 2.22 11.16
CA LEU A 146 32.07 1.28 11.87
C LEU A 146 32.26 1.76 13.31
N THR A 147 31.99 0.91 14.30
CA THR A 147 32.08 1.27 15.72
C THR A 147 32.40 0.07 16.61
N ASP A 148 33.03 0.32 17.76
CA ASP A 148 33.15 -0.65 18.85
C ASP A 148 31.85 -0.74 19.69
N GLY A 149 30.89 0.16 19.45
CA GLY A 149 29.59 0.22 20.09
C GLY A 149 29.56 0.95 21.44
N VAL A 150 30.67 1.56 21.88
CA VAL A 150 30.76 2.15 23.21
C VAL A 150 30.17 3.57 23.23
N LYS A 151 29.09 3.75 24.02
CA LYS A 151 28.45 5.04 24.28
C LYS A 151 28.15 5.89 23.02
N PRO A 152 27.45 5.36 22.01
CA PRO A 152 27.16 6.11 20.79
C PRO A 152 26.21 7.32 21.02
N GLY A 153 25.57 7.41 22.18
CA GLY A 153 24.52 8.40 22.46
C GLY A 153 23.18 8.02 21.81
N ASP A 154 22.23 8.97 21.77
CA ASP A 154 20.94 8.78 21.11
C ASP A 154 21.06 9.01 19.59
N VAL A 155 21.39 7.94 18.87
CA VAL A 155 21.53 7.94 17.42
C VAL A 155 20.22 7.69 16.69
N THR A 156 19.17 7.25 17.37
CA THR A 156 17.91 6.79 16.73
C THR A 156 17.25 7.90 15.93
N GLY A 157 17.12 9.10 16.51
CA GLY A 157 16.54 10.26 15.85
C GLY A 157 17.32 10.72 14.61
N PRO A 158 18.61 11.05 14.73
CA PRO A 158 19.43 11.48 13.60
C PRO A 158 19.50 10.45 12.46
N MET A 159 19.61 9.15 12.78
CA MET A 159 19.67 8.08 11.77
C MET A 159 18.32 7.91 11.06
N ALA A 160 17.20 8.00 11.78
CA ALA A 160 15.88 7.95 11.17
C ALA A 160 15.71 9.09 10.15
N GLN A 161 16.15 10.30 10.49
CA GLN A 161 16.08 11.43 9.58
C GLN A 161 16.94 11.25 8.32
N LEU A 162 18.15 10.67 8.44
CA LEU A 162 18.99 10.36 7.28
C LEU A 162 18.32 9.33 6.36
N ARG A 163 17.68 8.31 6.94
CA ARG A 163 16.93 7.31 6.19
C ARG A 163 15.71 7.90 5.51
N ASP A 164 14.97 8.78 6.18
CA ASP A 164 13.84 9.51 5.60
C ASP A 164 14.28 10.42 4.45
N ASP A 165 15.50 10.96 4.54
CA ASP A 165 16.14 11.70 3.45
C ASP A 165 16.60 10.80 2.30
N GLY A 166 16.45 9.47 2.38
CA GLY A 166 16.86 8.52 1.34
C GLY A 166 18.34 8.13 1.39
N VAL A 167 18.92 8.04 2.59
CA VAL A 167 20.26 7.48 2.81
C VAL A 167 20.13 6.03 3.28
N ALA A 168 20.83 5.11 2.63
CA ALA A 168 20.92 3.73 3.05
C ALA A 168 21.95 3.56 4.17
N MET A 169 21.55 2.88 5.25
CA MET A 169 22.31 2.83 6.49
C MET A 169 22.82 1.41 6.74
N LEU A 170 24.14 1.23 6.76
CA LEU A 170 24.79 -0.04 7.09
C LEU A 170 25.72 0.14 8.29
N VAL A 171 25.82 -0.88 9.13
CA VAL A 171 26.60 -0.84 10.36
C VAL A 171 27.44 -2.09 10.52
N VAL A 172 28.71 -1.91 10.87
CA VAL A 172 29.60 -2.97 11.35
C VAL A 172 30.02 -2.61 12.78
N SER A 173 29.64 -3.47 13.72
CA SER A 173 29.98 -3.34 15.14
C SER A 173 31.04 -4.37 15.52
N THR A 174 32.19 -3.93 16.02
CA THR A 174 33.31 -4.81 16.41
C THR A 174 33.37 -5.12 17.91
N GLY A 175 32.39 -4.64 18.68
CA GLY A 175 32.39 -4.78 20.14
C GLY A 175 30.98 -4.86 20.74
N HIS A 176 30.77 -4.12 21.83
CA HIS A 176 29.59 -4.20 22.70
C HIS A 176 28.38 -3.41 22.18
N GLY A 177 28.21 -3.31 20.87
CA GLY A 177 27.10 -2.59 20.25
C GLY A 177 25.75 -3.11 20.72
N ASN A 178 24.80 -2.20 20.98
CA ASN A 178 23.45 -2.59 21.35
C ASN A 178 22.67 -3.00 20.10
N TYR A 179 22.49 -4.32 19.89
CA TYR A 179 21.74 -4.87 18.77
C TYR A 179 20.33 -4.28 18.62
N GLN A 180 19.61 -4.04 19.73
CA GLN A 180 18.25 -3.49 19.66
C GLN A 180 18.21 -2.05 19.17
N VAL A 181 19.25 -1.27 19.43
CA VAL A 181 19.40 0.10 18.92
C VAL A 181 19.87 0.06 17.46
N LEU A 182 20.91 -0.71 17.17
CA LEU A 182 21.51 -0.77 15.82
C LEU A 182 20.54 -1.33 14.77
N ARG A 183 19.73 -2.35 15.11
CA ARG A 183 18.72 -2.90 14.19
C ARG A 183 17.63 -1.89 13.80
N GLN A 184 17.39 -0.86 14.62
CA GLN A 184 16.36 0.16 14.35
C GLN A 184 16.86 1.27 13.40
N VAL A 185 18.18 1.40 13.28
CA VAL A 185 18.81 2.50 12.52
C VAL A 185 19.38 2.06 11.19
N VAL A 186 19.64 0.77 10.97
CA VAL A 186 20.05 0.22 9.67
C VAL A 186 18.87 0.14 8.69
N SER A 187 19.16 0.18 7.40
CA SER A 187 18.17 -0.05 6.35
C SER A 187 17.83 -1.54 6.26
N PRO A 188 16.58 -1.93 5.90
CA PRO A 188 16.26 -3.32 5.58
C PRO A 188 16.95 -3.82 4.28
N PRO A 189 17.21 -5.14 4.13
CA PRO A 189 17.11 -6.18 5.15
C PRO A 189 18.20 -6.05 6.23
N VAL A 190 17.85 -6.30 7.48
CA VAL A 190 18.74 -6.03 8.63
C VAL A 190 19.91 -7.02 8.63
N GLU A 191 19.64 -8.25 8.25
CA GLU A 191 20.58 -9.37 8.16
C GLU A 191 21.76 -9.11 7.21
N ASP A 192 21.57 -8.33 6.16
CA ASP A 192 22.63 -8.00 5.19
C ASP A 192 23.36 -6.72 5.57
N HIS A 193 22.72 -5.82 6.33
CA HIS A 193 23.20 -4.46 6.59
C HIS A 193 23.74 -4.23 8.01
N LEU A 194 23.54 -5.17 8.94
CA LEU A 194 24.02 -5.10 10.31
C LEU A 194 24.89 -6.31 10.66
N HIS A 195 26.18 -6.07 10.83
CA HIS A 195 27.14 -7.13 11.19
C HIS A 195 27.76 -6.88 12.56
N PHE A 196 27.82 -7.94 13.35
CA PHE A 196 28.61 -8.00 14.59
C PHE A 196 29.73 -9.01 14.36
N VAL A 197 30.97 -8.54 14.37
CA VAL A 197 32.13 -9.35 14.00
C VAL A 197 33.30 -9.00 14.89
N ASP A 198 34.17 -9.95 15.19
CA ASP A 198 35.44 -9.62 15.85
C ASP A 198 36.28 -8.71 14.94
N ILE A 199 37.08 -7.82 15.53
CA ILE A 199 37.96 -6.93 14.79
C ILE A 199 38.95 -7.68 13.88
N ASP A 200 39.38 -8.87 14.30
CA ASP A 200 40.30 -9.69 13.53
C ASP A 200 39.61 -10.42 12.37
N ASP A 201 38.32 -10.68 12.51
CA ASP A 201 37.50 -11.46 11.57
C ASP A 201 36.68 -10.61 10.59
N MET A 202 36.86 -9.28 10.57
CA MET A 202 36.14 -8.38 9.65
C MET A 202 36.26 -8.79 8.17
N SER A 203 37.35 -9.45 7.77
CA SER A 203 37.54 -9.93 6.40
C SER A 203 36.50 -10.98 5.97
N ILE A 204 35.86 -11.67 6.93
CA ILE A 204 34.84 -12.68 6.66
C ILE A 204 33.62 -12.06 5.99
N ILE A 205 33.25 -10.83 6.38
CA ILE A 205 32.03 -10.16 5.89
C ILE A 205 32.30 -9.22 4.71
N THR A 206 33.56 -9.02 4.31
CA THR A 206 33.91 -8.00 3.29
C THR A 206 33.13 -8.19 2.00
N LYS A 207 32.99 -9.44 1.55
CA LYS A 207 32.32 -9.73 0.28
C LYS A 207 30.81 -9.51 0.38
N GLU A 208 30.14 -10.12 1.35
CA GLU A 208 28.70 -9.99 1.56
C GLU A 208 28.32 -8.52 1.79
N PHE A 209 29.11 -7.80 2.58
CA PHE A 209 28.87 -6.39 2.87
C PHE A 209 29.10 -5.50 1.64
N ARG A 210 30.10 -5.82 0.81
CA ARG A 210 30.30 -5.15 -0.49
C ARG A 210 29.12 -5.39 -1.41
N ASP A 211 28.66 -6.64 -1.51
CA ASP A 211 27.53 -7.02 -2.34
C ASP A 211 26.26 -6.26 -1.91
N ALA A 212 26.02 -6.09 -0.61
CA ALA A 212 24.91 -5.27 -0.10
C ALA A 212 25.00 -3.80 -0.54
N ILE A 213 26.19 -3.18 -0.46
CA ILE A 213 26.41 -1.81 -0.96
C ILE A 213 26.14 -1.73 -2.46
N ILE A 214 26.61 -2.72 -3.23
CA ILE A 214 26.40 -2.79 -4.68
C ILE A 214 24.91 -2.91 -4.99
N GLU A 215 24.17 -3.75 -4.27
CA GLU A 215 22.73 -3.93 -4.46
C GLU A 215 21.96 -2.65 -4.15
N ILE A 216 22.29 -1.93 -3.07
CA ILE A 216 21.69 -0.62 -2.77
C ILE A 216 21.94 0.37 -3.91
N ILE A 217 23.20 0.51 -4.33
CA ILE A 217 23.59 1.46 -5.38
C ILE A 217 22.96 1.09 -6.74
N ARG A 218 22.66 -0.19 -6.99
CA ARG A 218 21.99 -0.65 -8.21
C ARG A 218 20.47 -0.55 -8.15
N ALA A 219 19.85 -0.93 -7.04
CA ALA A 219 18.41 -1.04 -6.88
C ALA A 219 17.68 0.31 -7.03
N GLU A 220 18.32 1.41 -6.64
CA GLU A 220 17.77 2.75 -6.78
C GLU A 220 17.87 3.32 -8.21
N ARG A 221 18.35 2.56 -9.19
CA ARG A 221 18.51 3.03 -10.58
C ARG A 221 17.34 2.69 -11.51
N ILE A 222 16.47 1.76 -11.11
CA ILE A 222 15.26 1.38 -11.86
C ILE A 222 14.05 1.23 -10.92
N HIS A 223 12.98 1.94 -11.25
CA HIS A 223 11.75 1.99 -10.46
C HIS A 223 10.57 1.46 -11.27
N VAL A 224 9.62 0.82 -10.58
CA VAL A 224 8.35 0.41 -11.18
C VAL A 224 7.24 1.34 -10.71
N ARG A 225 6.50 1.91 -11.66
CA ARG A 225 5.35 2.80 -11.45
C ARG A 225 4.14 2.31 -12.25
N ASP A 226 2.98 2.91 -11.98
CA ASP A 226 1.72 2.67 -12.72
C ASP A 226 1.33 1.18 -12.84
N VAL A 227 1.59 0.40 -11.78
CA VAL A 227 1.28 -1.03 -11.77
C VAL A 227 -0.22 -1.25 -11.76
N SER A 228 -0.70 -1.91 -12.81
CA SER A 228 -2.10 -2.29 -13.03
C SER A 228 -2.27 -3.81 -12.96
N THR A 229 -3.42 -4.32 -13.38
CA THR A 229 -3.67 -5.77 -13.48
C THR A 229 -2.92 -6.43 -14.64
N SER A 230 -2.53 -5.66 -15.68
CA SER A 230 -1.93 -6.22 -16.91
C SER A 230 -0.79 -5.41 -17.51
N SER A 231 -0.35 -4.35 -16.82
CA SER A 231 0.75 -3.50 -17.26
C SER A 231 1.47 -2.86 -16.07
N ALA A 232 2.73 -2.49 -16.27
CA ALA A 232 3.56 -1.74 -15.33
C ALA A 232 4.54 -0.87 -16.12
N THR A 233 4.95 0.27 -15.57
CA THR A 233 5.91 1.18 -16.21
C THR A 233 7.24 1.11 -15.47
N LEU A 234 8.30 0.74 -16.17
CA LEU A 234 9.68 0.87 -15.69
C LEU A 234 10.17 2.30 -15.94
N GLN A 235 10.92 2.85 -14.99
CA GLN A 235 11.54 4.17 -15.06
C GLN A 235 12.99 4.07 -14.58
N TRP A 236 13.94 4.63 -15.33
CA TRP A 236 15.37 4.62 -15.01
C TRP A 236 16.04 5.94 -15.41
N ARG A 237 17.27 6.18 -14.94
CA ARG A 237 18.07 7.31 -15.41
C ARG A 237 18.70 6.98 -16.78
N PRO A 238 18.62 7.86 -17.79
CA PRO A 238 19.10 7.56 -19.14
C PRO A 238 20.64 7.66 -19.22
N VAL A 239 21.35 6.62 -18.78
CA VAL A 239 22.83 6.53 -18.75
C VAL A 239 23.49 6.49 -20.13
N LEU A 240 22.73 6.13 -21.17
CA LEU A 240 23.18 6.12 -22.57
C LEU A 240 22.92 7.46 -23.27
N SER A 241 22.37 8.48 -22.59
CA SER A 241 22.08 9.77 -23.23
C SER A 241 23.37 10.41 -23.76
N GLY A 242 23.44 10.64 -25.08
CA GLY A 242 24.63 11.18 -25.74
C GLY A 242 25.66 10.12 -26.20
N LEU A 243 25.44 8.83 -25.89
CA LEU A 243 26.25 7.72 -26.38
C LEU A 243 25.53 6.99 -27.51
N THR A 244 26.28 6.29 -28.38
CA THR A 244 25.66 5.34 -29.30
C THR A 244 25.29 4.04 -28.57
N GLY A 245 24.00 3.71 -28.53
CA GLY A 245 23.50 2.55 -27.79
C GLY A 245 21.98 2.40 -27.78
N HIS A 246 21.48 1.41 -27.05
CA HIS A 246 20.06 1.20 -26.78
C HIS A 246 19.86 0.45 -25.45
N TYR A 247 18.65 0.47 -24.90
CA TYR A 247 18.31 -0.39 -23.77
C TYR A 247 17.54 -1.62 -24.24
N GLU A 248 17.96 -2.80 -23.80
CA GLU A 248 17.21 -4.05 -23.91
C GLU A 248 16.52 -4.34 -22.57
N ILE A 249 15.20 -4.49 -22.59
CA ILE A 249 14.39 -4.77 -21.40
C ILE A 249 13.84 -6.19 -21.52
N LEU A 250 14.18 -7.05 -20.57
CA LEU A 250 13.79 -8.45 -20.52
C LEU A 250 12.93 -8.68 -19.28
N PHE A 251 11.72 -9.23 -19.43
CA PHE A 251 10.85 -9.51 -18.27
C PHE A 251 10.16 -10.86 -18.34
N LYS A 252 9.97 -11.50 -17.18
CA LYS A 252 9.30 -12.81 -17.07
C LYS A 252 8.56 -12.97 -15.74
N GLU A 253 7.64 -13.94 -15.71
CA GLU A 253 6.91 -14.36 -14.52
C GLU A 253 7.85 -15.06 -13.53
N LEU A 254 7.77 -14.69 -12.25
CA LEU A 254 8.47 -15.35 -11.14
C LEU A 254 7.54 -16.38 -10.50
N ARG A 255 7.80 -17.67 -10.70
CA ARG A 255 7.04 -18.75 -10.06
C ARG A 255 7.58 -18.96 -8.64
N ARG A 256 6.69 -18.98 -7.64
CA ARG A 256 7.05 -19.50 -6.31
C ARG A 256 7.36 -20.99 -6.45
N GLY A 257 8.59 -21.39 -6.15
CA GLY A 257 8.94 -22.80 -5.98
C GLY A 257 8.17 -23.39 -4.80
N VAL A 258 7.58 -24.56 -5.00
CA VAL A 258 7.11 -25.39 -3.89
C VAL A 258 8.36 -26.03 -3.27
N GLY A 259 8.73 -25.63 -2.05
CA GLY A 259 9.88 -26.15 -1.32
C GLY A 259 10.98 -25.11 -1.15
N GLY A 260 11.30 -24.83 0.12
CA GLY A 260 12.20 -23.75 0.52
C GLY A 260 13.68 -23.93 0.19
N VAL A 261 14.42 -22.90 0.58
CA VAL A 261 15.86 -22.60 0.41
C VAL A 261 16.09 -21.56 -0.69
N GLU A 262 16.02 -20.30 -0.28
CA GLU A 262 16.47 -19.14 -1.03
C GLU A 262 17.99 -19.02 -0.86
N THR A 263 18.73 -19.64 -1.77
CA THR A 263 20.13 -19.28 -2.02
C THR A 263 20.42 -19.45 -3.50
N SER A 264 21.18 -18.49 -4.05
CA SER A 264 22.01 -18.54 -5.25
C SER A 264 21.41 -18.14 -6.61
N ARG A 265 22.04 -17.07 -7.15
CA ARG A 265 22.34 -16.68 -8.55
C ARG A 265 21.24 -16.74 -9.64
N PRO A 266 21.18 -15.74 -10.55
CA PRO A 266 20.24 -15.73 -11.67
C PRO A 266 20.55 -16.70 -12.82
N ASP A 267 21.71 -17.38 -12.77
CA ASP A 267 22.13 -18.32 -13.81
C ASP A 267 21.68 -19.73 -13.43
N VAL A 268 20.94 -20.37 -14.33
CA VAL A 268 20.32 -21.71 -14.22
C VAL A 268 18.89 -21.72 -13.65
N PHE A 269 17.95 -21.16 -14.44
CA PHE A 269 16.54 -21.57 -14.41
C PHE A 269 16.12 -22.07 -15.79
N THR A 270 16.56 -23.27 -16.15
CA THR A 270 16.09 -24.02 -17.33
C THR A 270 14.69 -24.56 -17.06
N GLY A 271 13.66 -23.86 -17.54
CA GLY A 271 12.26 -24.32 -17.49
C GLY A 271 11.19 -23.24 -17.26
N GLY A 272 11.56 -21.96 -17.19
CA GLY A 272 10.61 -20.84 -17.12
C GLY A 272 10.06 -20.43 -18.49
N PRO A 273 8.92 -19.71 -18.54
CA PRO A 273 8.49 -19.05 -19.77
C PRO A 273 9.60 -18.14 -20.33
N PRO A 274 9.72 -17.99 -21.66
CA PRO A 274 10.75 -17.16 -22.25
C PRO A 274 10.60 -15.70 -21.80
N TYR A 275 11.72 -15.00 -21.67
CA TYR A 275 11.69 -13.55 -21.42
C TYR A 275 10.95 -12.85 -22.56
N GLN A 276 10.02 -11.99 -22.20
CA GLN A 276 9.49 -11.00 -23.13
C GLN A 276 10.53 -9.88 -23.25
N ARG A 277 10.72 -9.37 -24.47
CA ARG A 277 11.74 -8.38 -24.78
C ARG A 277 11.13 -7.10 -25.34
N LEU A 278 11.63 -5.96 -24.86
CA LEU A 278 11.37 -4.63 -25.40
C LEU A 278 12.70 -3.90 -25.60
N THR A 279 12.78 -3.05 -26.63
CA THR A 279 13.95 -2.21 -26.88
C THR A 279 13.57 -0.75 -26.77
N GLN A 280 14.43 0.06 -26.15
CA GLN A 280 14.27 1.50 -26.03
C GLN A 280 15.51 2.23 -26.52
N THR A 281 15.33 3.47 -26.96
CA THR A 281 16.41 4.32 -27.45
C THR A 281 17.33 4.78 -26.30
N ALA A 282 18.56 5.19 -26.63
CA ALA A 282 19.58 5.61 -25.65
C ALA A 282 19.15 6.78 -24.75
N ASP A 283 18.30 7.67 -25.26
CA ASP A 283 17.71 8.81 -24.55
C ASP A 283 16.49 8.46 -23.70
N SER A 284 15.95 7.25 -23.86
CA SER A 284 14.77 6.81 -23.11
C SER A 284 15.10 6.59 -21.62
N SER A 285 14.14 7.00 -20.79
CA SER A 285 14.16 6.84 -19.33
C SER A 285 12.95 6.05 -18.82
N THR A 286 12.08 5.56 -19.72
CA THR A 286 10.86 4.84 -19.34
C THR A 286 10.47 3.76 -20.35
N ALA A 287 9.79 2.72 -19.87
CA ALA A 287 9.18 1.70 -20.71
C ALA A 287 7.93 1.12 -20.07
N ARG A 288 6.85 1.01 -20.84
CA ARG A 288 5.62 0.37 -20.40
C ARG A 288 5.62 -1.11 -20.78
N LEU A 289 5.60 -1.97 -19.77
CA LEU A 289 5.37 -3.41 -19.90
C LEU A 289 3.85 -3.65 -20.01
N THR A 290 3.42 -4.43 -20.99
CA THR A 290 2.00 -4.75 -21.24
C THR A 290 1.80 -6.25 -21.42
N GLY A 291 0.54 -6.73 -21.32
CA GLY A 291 0.24 -8.16 -21.48
C GLY A 291 0.64 -9.01 -20.28
N LEU A 292 0.79 -8.37 -19.11
CA LEU A 292 1.07 -9.06 -17.85
C LEU A 292 -0.19 -9.76 -17.34
N LYS A 293 0.01 -10.85 -16.59
CA LYS A 293 -1.09 -11.56 -15.91
C LYS A 293 -1.45 -10.84 -14.61
N PRO A 294 -2.73 -10.80 -14.22
CA PRO A 294 -3.13 -10.30 -12.90
C PRO A 294 -2.56 -11.13 -11.75
N ASP A 295 -2.40 -10.50 -10.60
CA ASP A 295 -1.90 -11.10 -9.35
C ASP A 295 -0.60 -11.93 -9.47
N THR A 296 0.30 -11.53 -10.37
CA THR A 296 1.48 -12.33 -10.72
C THR A 296 2.76 -11.55 -10.42
N ASN A 297 3.74 -12.22 -9.82
CA ASN A 297 5.07 -11.66 -9.59
C ASN A 297 5.88 -11.69 -10.89
N TYR A 298 6.59 -10.62 -11.19
CA TYR A 298 7.47 -10.48 -12.34
C TYR A 298 8.86 -10.04 -11.90
N ILE A 299 9.86 -10.43 -12.68
CA ILE A 299 11.19 -9.83 -12.68
C ILE A 299 11.40 -9.14 -14.04
N ALA A 300 11.91 -7.91 -14.01
CA ALA A 300 12.32 -7.15 -15.19
C ALA A 300 13.81 -6.81 -15.08
N ILE A 301 14.53 -6.93 -16.19
CA ILE A 301 15.95 -6.67 -16.35
C ILE A 301 16.10 -5.60 -17.42
N LEU A 302 16.86 -4.55 -17.16
CA LEU A 302 17.21 -3.48 -18.08
C LEU A 302 18.71 -3.57 -18.36
N ARG A 303 19.07 -3.87 -19.61
CA ARG A 303 20.43 -3.99 -20.11
C ARG A 303 20.77 -2.80 -21.01
N PRO A 304 21.65 -1.89 -20.59
CA PRO A 304 22.15 -0.84 -21.48
C PRO A 304 23.25 -1.41 -22.38
N GLU A 305 23.03 -1.35 -23.70
CA GLU A 305 23.97 -1.80 -24.72
C GLU A 305 24.64 -0.59 -25.37
N SER A 306 25.96 -0.50 -25.29
CA SER A 306 26.78 0.50 -25.98
C SER A 306 28.11 -0.09 -26.44
N ASN A 307 28.57 0.39 -27.59
CA ASN A 307 29.88 0.09 -28.17
C ASN A 307 31.02 0.92 -27.56
N GLU A 308 30.70 2.00 -26.85
CA GLU A 308 31.70 2.91 -26.27
C GLU A 308 32.06 2.54 -24.83
N GLN A 309 31.05 2.11 -24.06
CA GLN A 309 31.21 1.83 -22.64
C GLN A 309 30.34 0.64 -22.22
N ALA A 310 30.89 -0.21 -21.34
CA ALA A 310 30.15 -1.31 -20.73
C ALA A 310 29.32 -0.79 -19.55
N PHE A 311 28.03 -1.11 -19.55
CA PHE A 311 27.11 -0.84 -18.44
C PHE A 311 26.66 -2.14 -17.81
N ASN A 312 26.17 -2.04 -16.56
CA ASN A 312 25.65 -3.20 -15.85
C ASN A 312 24.14 -3.30 -16.02
N ASP A 313 23.65 -4.54 -16.05
CA ASP A 313 22.23 -4.82 -16.04
C ASP A 313 21.62 -4.38 -14.72
N LEU A 314 20.48 -3.69 -14.81
CA LEU A 314 19.63 -3.38 -13.66
C LEU A 314 18.48 -4.37 -13.62
N HIS A 315 18.01 -4.74 -12.44
CA HIS A 315 16.86 -5.63 -12.32
C HIS A 315 15.92 -5.17 -11.21
N VAL A 316 14.62 -5.48 -11.37
CA VAL A 316 13.59 -5.13 -10.41
C VAL A 316 12.49 -6.18 -10.39
N THR A 317 11.93 -6.45 -9.22
CA THR A 317 10.77 -7.34 -9.07
C THR A 317 9.53 -6.55 -8.69
N PHE A 318 8.36 -6.97 -9.16
CA PHE A 318 7.08 -6.34 -8.84
C PHE A 318 5.92 -7.33 -8.98
N ARG A 319 4.78 -7.04 -8.35
CA ARG A 319 3.56 -7.84 -8.47
C ARG A 319 2.44 -7.02 -9.10
N THR A 320 1.79 -7.57 -10.13
CA THR A 320 0.60 -6.95 -10.74
C THR A 320 -0.59 -6.98 -9.79
N ARG A 321 -1.56 -6.07 -10.00
CA ARG A 321 -2.78 -6.04 -9.18
C ARG A 321 -3.68 -7.24 -9.48
N PRO A 322 -4.49 -7.69 -8.51
CA PRO A 322 -5.45 -8.78 -8.74
C PRO A 322 -6.58 -8.36 -9.68
N GLU A 323 -7.09 -9.33 -10.45
CA GLU A 323 -8.22 -9.12 -11.36
C GLU A 323 -9.52 -9.04 -10.56
N VAL A 324 -10.20 -7.89 -10.63
CA VAL A 324 -11.51 -7.70 -10.02
C VAL A 324 -12.56 -7.90 -11.10
N LEU A 325 -13.27 -9.03 -11.12
CA LEU A 325 -14.37 -9.26 -12.07
C LEU A 325 -15.68 -8.63 -11.59
N SER A 326 -16.40 -7.98 -12.52
CA SER A 326 -17.78 -7.52 -12.31
C SER A 326 -18.79 -8.69 -12.33
N PRO A 327 -19.89 -8.64 -11.54
CA PRO A 327 -20.08 -7.72 -10.41
C PRO A 327 -19.24 -8.17 -9.21
N ALA A 328 -18.57 -7.21 -8.55
CA ALA A 328 -17.87 -7.45 -7.29
C ALA A 328 -18.73 -7.05 -6.08
N VAL A 329 -19.66 -6.10 -6.29
CA VAL A 329 -20.61 -5.61 -5.28
C VAL A 329 -21.96 -5.41 -5.95
N VAL A 330 -23.04 -5.78 -5.26
CA VAL A 330 -24.43 -5.50 -5.62
C VAL A 330 -25.09 -4.77 -4.45
N THR A 331 -25.73 -3.64 -4.72
CA THR A 331 -26.38 -2.77 -3.74
C THR A 331 -27.82 -2.52 -4.11
N VAL A 332 -28.63 -2.21 -3.10
CA VAL A 332 -30.08 -2.03 -3.22
C VAL A 332 -30.44 -0.66 -2.68
N SER A 333 -31.31 0.05 -3.39
CA SER A 333 -31.72 1.42 -3.06
C SER A 333 -33.19 1.64 -3.44
N GLU A 334 -33.81 2.69 -2.91
CA GLU A 334 -35.20 3.07 -3.23
C GLU A 334 -36.21 1.91 -3.02
N PRO A 335 -36.29 1.30 -1.82
CA PRO A 335 -37.29 0.28 -1.57
C PRO A 335 -38.68 0.92 -1.57
N GLY A 336 -39.54 0.56 -2.54
CA GLY A 336 -40.93 0.95 -2.60
C GLY A 336 -41.87 -0.24 -2.36
N GLN A 337 -43.18 0.02 -2.43
CA GLN A 337 -44.20 -1.02 -2.27
C GLN A 337 -44.17 -2.06 -3.39
N SER A 338 -43.86 -1.65 -4.62
CA SER A 338 -43.89 -2.52 -5.80
C SER A 338 -42.65 -2.39 -6.69
N SER A 339 -41.62 -1.70 -6.21
CA SER A 339 -40.40 -1.48 -6.98
C SER A 339 -39.17 -1.37 -6.10
N VAL A 340 -38.02 -1.79 -6.61
CA VAL A 340 -36.73 -1.59 -5.95
C VAL A 340 -35.63 -1.38 -6.99
N ARG A 341 -34.69 -0.47 -6.73
CA ARG A 341 -33.53 -0.24 -7.58
C ARG A 341 -32.36 -1.11 -7.14
N VAL A 342 -31.82 -1.88 -8.07
CA VAL A 342 -30.65 -2.74 -7.88
C VAL A 342 -29.49 -2.17 -8.69
N SER A 343 -28.32 -2.04 -8.08
CA SER A 343 -27.11 -1.49 -8.70
C SER A 343 -25.90 -2.38 -8.44
N TRP A 344 -24.90 -2.37 -9.31
CA TRP A 344 -23.70 -3.20 -9.19
C TRP A 344 -22.44 -2.48 -9.68
N GLY A 345 -21.28 -2.99 -9.28
CA GLY A 345 -20.00 -2.49 -9.77
C GLY A 345 -18.82 -3.42 -9.46
N PRO A 346 -17.62 -3.10 -9.98
CA PRO A 346 -17.34 -2.01 -10.93
C PRO A 346 -17.83 -2.31 -12.36
N LEU A 347 -18.08 -1.29 -13.18
CA LEU A 347 -18.39 -1.49 -14.61
C LEU A 347 -17.13 -1.87 -15.40
N GLN A 348 -17.28 -2.83 -16.30
CA GLN A 348 -16.19 -3.32 -17.16
C GLN A 348 -16.66 -3.49 -18.61
N PRO A 349 -17.03 -2.42 -19.31
CA PRO A 349 -17.66 -2.51 -20.64
C PRO A 349 -16.77 -3.11 -21.73
N GLY A 350 -15.45 -3.19 -21.51
CA GLY A 350 -14.52 -3.88 -22.42
C GLY A 350 -14.38 -5.38 -22.17
N MET A 351 -14.79 -5.88 -20.99
CA MET A 351 -14.69 -7.30 -20.61
C MET A 351 -16.06 -7.97 -20.48
N VAL A 352 -17.09 -7.23 -20.10
CA VAL A 352 -18.48 -7.71 -19.97
C VAL A 352 -19.21 -7.52 -21.30
N GLU A 353 -19.84 -8.59 -21.77
CA GLU A 353 -20.69 -8.59 -22.95
C GLU A 353 -22.13 -8.19 -22.60
N SER A 354 -22.66 -8.75 -21.50
CA SER A 354 -24.00 -8.43 -21.00
C SER A 354 -24.13 -8.70 -19.50
N TYR A 355 -25.11 -8.03 -18.89
CA TYR A 355 -25.57 -8.35 -17.54
C TYR A 355 -26.94 -8.99 -17.60
N SER A 356 -27.23 -9.91 -16.70
CA SER A 356 -28.55 -10.42 -16.44
C SER A 356 -28.92 -10.25 -14.98
N VAL A 357 -30.18 -9.88 -14.73
CA VAL A 357 -30.73 -9.75 -13.39
C VAL A 357 -31.88 -10.73 -13.25
N GLU A 358 -31.71 -11.68 -12.34
CA GLU A 358 -32.71 -12.67 -11.98
C GLU A 358 -33.30 -12.33 -10.62
N TYR A 359 -34.61 -12.41 -10.47
CA TYR A 359 -35.25 -12.19 -9.19
C TYR A 359 -36.49 -13.05 -8.99
N SER A 360 -36.67 -13.54 -7.76
CA SER A 360 -37.84 -14.33 -7.36
C SER A 360 -38.24 -14.04 -5.91
N ALA A 361 -39.53 -14.12 -5.64
CA ALA A 361 -40.05 -14.04 -4.28
C ALA A 361 -39.67 -15.30 -3.50
N LEU A 362 -39.21 -15.13 -2.26
CA LEU A 362 -38.91 -16.23 -1.34
C LEU A 362 -40.16 -16.58 -0.52
N PRO A 363 -40.39 -17.86 -0.16
CA PRO A 363 -39.56 -19.02 -0.50
C PRO A 363 -39.88 -19.63 -1.88
N THR A 364 -41.08 -19.36 -2.41
CA THR A 364 -41.59 -19.94 -3.65
C THR A 364 -42.15 -18.84 -4.53
N GLY A 365 -41.43 -18.52 -5.61
CA GLY A 365 -41.83 -17.50 -6.57
C GLY A 365 -41.28 -17.84 -7.95
N LYS A 366 -41.99 -17.42 -9.00
CA LYS A 366 -41.50 -17.54 -10.37
C LYS A 366 -40.26 -16.65 -10.53
N VAL A 367 -39.22 -17.18 -11.17
CA VAL A 367 -38.02 -16.40 -11.50
C VAL A 367 -38.35 -15.47 -12.67
N HIS A 368 -38.10 -14.19 -12.46
CA HIS A 368 -38.15 -13.17 -13.49
C HIS A 368 -36.73 -12.83 -13.94
N TYR A 369 -36.58 -12.41 -15.19
CA TYR A 369 -35.30 -12.18 -15.83
C TYR A 369 -35.28 -10.85 -16.57
N VAL A 370 -34.18 -10.10 -16.46
CA VAL A 370 -33.93 -8.86 -17.20
C VAL A 370 -32.55 -8.91 -17.82
N GLN A 371 -32.45 -8.81 -19.15
CA GLN A 371 -31.19 -8.66 -19.86
C GLN A 371 -30.81 -7.18 -19.97
N LEU A 372 -29.56 -6.87 -19.70
CA LEU A 372 -29.02 -5.52 -19.68
C LEU A 372 -27.73 -5.42 -20.48
N SER A 373 -27.48 -4.22 -20.99
CA SER A 373 -26.27 -3.91 -21.77
C SER A 373 -25.03 -3.82 -20.87
N ARG A 374 -23.85 -4.02 -21.46
CA ARG A 374 -22.54 -3.93 -20.79
C ARG A 374 -22.23 -2.59 -20.10
N SER A 375 -22.93 -1.51 -20.46
CA SER A 375 -22.74 -0.17 -19.90
C SER A 375 -23.69 0.16 -18.75
N GLN A 376 -24.71 -0.67 -18.51
CA GLN A 376 -25.64 -0.47 -17.40
C GLN A 376 -25.06 -1.02 -16.10
N ASN A 377 -25.19 -0.23 -15.02
CA ASN A 377 -24.80 -0.60 -13.66
C ASN A 377 -25.98 -0.61 -12.69
N SER A 378 -27.20 -0.34 -13.16
CA SER A 378 -28.40 -0.36 -12.33
C SER A 378 -29.66 -0.68 -13.15
N THR A 379 -30.67 -1.21 -12.47
CA THR A 379 -32.00 -1.43 -13.02
C THR A 379 -33.07 -1.23 -11.93
N LEU A 380 -34.25 -0.75 -12.33
CA LEU A 380 -35.40 -0.62 -11.44
C LEU A 380 -36.33 -1.81 -11.68
N LEU A 381 -36.40 -2.72 -10.70
CA LEU A 381 -37.37 -3.81 -10.69
C LEU A 381 -38.74 -3.21 -10.36
N ARG A 382 -39.79 -3.61 -11.11
CA ARG A 382 -41.16 -3.08 -10.98
C ARG A 382 -42.16 -4.22 -10.89
N ASN A 383 -43.39 -3.89 -10.54
CA ASN A 383 -44.51 -4.85 -10.41
C ASN A 383 -44.21 -5.97 -9.39
N LEU A 384 -43.47 -5.62 -8.34
CA LEU A 384 -43.18 -6.51 -7.22
C LEU A 384 -44.39 -6.55 -6.27
N GLN A 385 -44.53 -7.65 -5.55
CA GLN A 385 -45.51 -7.75 -4.48
C GLN A 385 -45.04 -6.96 -3.27
N PRO A 386 -45.91 -6.15 -2.63
CA PRO A 386 -45.60 -5.50 -1.37
C PRO A 386 -45.29 -6.49 -0.25
N ASP A 387 -44.58 -6.03 0.79
CA ASP A 387 -44.21 -6.82 1.98
C ASP A 387 -43.61 -8.20 1.65
N THR A 388 -42.82 -8.28 0.58
CA THR A 388 -42.30 -9.55 0.05
C THR A 388 -40.78 -9.49 -0.05
N THR A 389 -40.11 -10.55 0.43
CA THR A 389 -38.66 -10.69 0.27
C THR A 389 -38.34 -11.35 -1.06
N TYR A 390 -37.51 -10.69 -1.86
CA TYR A 390 -36.98 -11.18 -3.12
C TYR A 390 -35.50 -11.53 -2.97
N LEU A 391 -35.07 -12.63 -3.60
CA LEU A 391 -33.66 -12.87 -3.88
C LEU A 391 -33.36 -12.32 -5.27
N VAL A 392 -32.41 -11.39 -5.36
CA VAL A 392 -31.95 -10.82 -6.63
C VAL A 392 -30.53 -11.28 -6.90
N THR A 393 -30.28 -11.84 -8.08
CA THR A 393 -28.97 -12.26 -8.55
C THR A 393 -28.59 -11.45 -9.78
N VAL A 394 -27.46 -10.76 -9.73
CA VAL A 394 -26.88 -10.05 -10.88
C VAL A 394 -25.72 -10.90 -11.40
N THR A 395 -25.80 -11.29 -12.67
CA THR A 395 -24.78 -12.08 -13.36
C THR A 395 -24.18 -11.25 -14.50
N ALA A 396 -22.85 -11.23 -14.60
CA ALA A 396 -22.13 -10.68 -15.75
C ALA A 396 -21.63 -11.83 -16.61
N ARG A 397 -21.95 -11.79 -17.90
CA ARG A 397 -21.32 -12.62 -18.93
C ARG A 397 -20.15 -11.84 -19.50
N HIS A 398 -18.94 -12.36 -19.33
CA HIS A 398 -17.73 -11.78 -19.90
C HIS A 398 -17.51 -12.27 -21.32
N ALA A 399 -16.88 -11.46 -22.17
CA ALA A 399 -16.55 -11.80 -23.56
C ALA A 399 -15.63 -13.04 -23.67
N SER A 400 -14.95 -13.41 -22.57
CA SER A 400 -14.19 -14.65 -22.44
C SER A 400 -15.06 -15.90 -22.26
N GLY A 401 -16.38 -15.76 -22.15
CA GLY A 401 -17.33 -16.82 -21.82
C GLY A 401 -17.45 -17.11 -20.31
N LYS A 402 -16.62 -16.49 -19.47
CA LYS A 402 -16.73 -16.62 -18.01
C LYS A 402 -17.95 -15.86 -17.48
N GLU A 403 -18.61 -16.43 -16.49
CA GLU A 403 -19.72 -15.78 -15.78
C GLU A 403 -19.34 -15.52 -14.33
N LYS A 404 -19.80 -14.39 -13.80
CA LYS A 404 -19.73 -14.09 -12.37
C LYS A 404 -21.07 -13.58 -11.89
N ALA A 405 -21.56 -14.16 -10.80
CA ALA A 405 -22.85 -13.81 -10.20
C ALA A 405 -22.66 -13.33 -8.76
N MET A 406 -23.52 -12.39 -8.35
CA MET A 406 -23.63 -11.92 -6.97
C MET A 406 -25.11 -11.78 -6.62
N SER A 407 -25.49 -12.26 -5.43
CA SER A 407 -26.88 -12.24 -4.97
C SER A 407 -27.07 -11.36 -3.74
N VAL A 408 -28.23 -10.73 -3.64
CA VAL A 408 -28.65 -9.90 -2.52
C VAL A 408 -30.13 -10.14 -2.21
N LYS A 409 -30.51 -10.08 -0.94
CA LYS A 409 -31.91 -10.12 -0.52
C LYS A 409 -32.48 -8.71 -0.45
N VAL A 410 -33.72 -8.56 -0.90
CA VAL A 410 -34.42 -7.28 -1.01
C VAL A 410 -35.82 -7.44 -0.43
N CYS A 411 -36.28 -6.48 0.38
CA CYS A 411 -37.66 -6.44 0.86
C CYS A 411 -38.38 -5.24 0.25
N THR A 412 -39.55 -5.48 -0.34
CA THR A 412 -40.48 -4.41 -0.71
C THR A 412 -41.18 -3.86 0.53
N GLN A 413 -41.63 -2.61 0.45
CA GLN A 413 -42.38 -1.99 1.53
C GLN A 413 -43.80 -2.57 1.62
N GLU A 414 -44.35 -2.54 2.83
CA GLU A 414 -45.74 -2.89 3.10
C GLU A 414 -46.68 -1.80 2.56
N VAL A 415 -47.87 -2.19 2.08
CA VAL A 415 -48.91 -1.22 1.72
C VAL A 415 -49.55 -0.71 3.00
N THR A 416 -49.62 0.61 3.16
CA THR A 416 -50.26 1.26 4.32
C THR A 416 -51.50 2.06 3.87
N PRO A 417 -52.67 1.42 3.69
CA PRO A 417 -53.91 2.12 3.35
C PRO A 417 -54.26 3.23 4.35
N ALA A 418 -54.82 4.34 3.85
CA ALA A 418 -55.34 5.39 4.71
C ALA A 418 -56.69 4.99 5.32
N LEU A 419 -56.99 5.51 6.50
CA LEU A 419 -58.32 5.43 7.10
C LEU A 419 -59.29 6.37 6.37
N ALA A 420 -60.58 6.05 6.43
CA ALA A 420 -61.66 6.87 5.90
C ALA A 420 -62.68 7.21 7.00
N ASP A 421 -63.50 8.23 6.74
CA ASP A 421 -64.73 8.52 7.48
C ASP A 421 -64.57 8.63 9.01
N LEU A 422 -63.56 9.35 9.50
CA LEU A 422 -63.43 9.62 10.94
C LEU A 422 -64.59 10.52 11.41
N GLN A 423 -65.48 9.95 12.22
CA GLN A 423 -66.60 10.65 12.86
C GLN A 423 -66.43 10.71 14.37
N LEU A 424 -66.80 11.85 14.94
CA LEU A 424 -66.83 12.10 16.37
C LEU A 424 -68.26 12.45 16.75
N THR A 425 -68.90 11.63 17.58
CA THR A 425 -70.22 11.92 18.12
C THR A 425 -70.12 12.17 19.63
N THR A 426 -70.54 13.35 20.09
CA THR A 426 -70.52 13.70 21.51
C THR A 426 -71.63 12.93 22.23
N VAL A 427 -71.28 12.14 23.25
CA VAL A 427 -72.24 11.32 24.01
C VAL A 427 -72.43 11.81 25.45
N GLY A 428 -71.67 12.82 25.88
CA GLY A 428 -71.80 13.49 27.17
C GLY A 428 -71.02 14.79 27.20
N SER A 429 -70.92 15.40 28.39
CA SER A 429 -70.20 16.67 28.60
C SER A 429 -68.68 16.57 28.46
N ASP A 430 -68.12 15.36 28.56
CA ASP A 430 -66.67 15.09 28.48
C ASP A 430 -66.34 13.77 27.74
N SER A 431 -67.26 13.23 26.94
CA SER A 431 -67.10 11.95 26.25
C SER A 431 -67.55 11.95 24.80
N VAL A 432 -66.77 11.27 23.95
CA VAL A 432 -67.00 11.18 22.51
C VAL A 432 -66.87 9.73 22.06
N GLU A 433 -67.84 9.29 21.27
CA GLU A 433 -67.72 8.07 20.46
C GLU A 433 -66.95 8.42 19.19
N VAL A 434 -65.83 7.74 19.00
CA VAL A 434 -64.94 7.89 17.84
C VAL A 434 -65.19 6.69 16.94
N GLU A 435 -65.57 6.94 15.69
CA GLU A 435 -65.84 5.90 14.69
C GLU A 435 -65.03 6.20 13.43
N TRP A 436 -64.47 5.17 12.79
CA TRP A 436 -63.74 5.31 11.54
C TRP A 436 -63.99 4.09 10.65
N ASN A 437 -63.79 4.27 9.36
CA ASN A 437 -63.85 3.19 8.39
C ASN A 437 -62.44 2.84 7.91
N GLY A 438 -62.23 1.54 7.65
CA GLY A 438 -60.99 1.01 7.13
C GLY A 438 -60.43 -0.12 7.97
N GLY A 439 -60.21 -1.26 7.33
CA GLY A 439 -59.55 -2.44 7.90
C GLY A 439 -59.05 -3.32 6.75
N THR A 440 -57.80 -3.76 6.82
CA THR A 440 -57.20 -4.62 5.79
C THR A 440 -56.50 -5.82 6.43
N SER A 441 -56.17 -6.84 5.62
CA SER A 441 -55.63 -8.14 6.03
C SER A 441 -54.24 -8.12 6.69
N HIS A 442 -53.66 -6.96 6.99
CA HIS A 442 -52.31 -6.82 7.57
C HIS A 442 -52.22 -5.78 8.69
N LEU A 443 -53.36 -5.25 9.14
CA LEU A 443 -53.41 -4.30 10.24
C LEU A 443 -53.11 -5.01 11.58
N ARG A 444 -52.26 -4.41 12.42
CA ARG A 444 -52.01 -4.88 13.79
C ARG A 444 -52.93 -4.22 14.82
N GLY A 445 -53.40 -3.02 14.54
CA GLY A 445 -54.29 -2.25 15.42
C GLY A 445 -54.36 -0.78 15.03
N TYR A 446 -54.94 0.02 15.92
CA TYR A 446 -55.07 1.47 15.76
C TYR A 446 -54.43 2.18 16.94
N TRP A 447 -53.78 3.31 16.67
CA TRP A 447 -53.21 4.18 17.67
C TRP A 447 -53.98 5.50 17.71
N LEU A 448 -54.74 5.69 18.78
CA LEU A 448 -55.51 6.89 19.01
C LEU A 448 -54.72 7.85 19.89
N THR A 449 -54.82 9.14 19.60
CA THR A 449 -54.28 10.19 20.47
C THR A 449 -55.26 11.34 20.59
N TRP A 450 -55.40 11.91 21.78
CA TRP A 450 -56.19 13.12 21.97
C TRP A 450 -55.48 14.13 22.88
N GLU A 451 -55.68 15.40 22.58
CA GLU A 451 -55.09 16.51 23.32
C GLU A 451 -56.02 17.74 23.33
N GLY A 452 -55.90 18.58 24.36
CA GLY A 452 -56.66 19.82 24.47
C GLY A 452 -56.12 20.90 23.52
N GLN A 453 -57.01 21.51 22.76
CA GLN A 453 -56.67 22.56 21.80
C GLN A 453 -56.70 23.93 22.51
N GLN A 454 -55.70 24.21 23.35
CA GLN A 454 -55.45 25.57 23.87
C GLN A 454 -54.11 26.11 23.37
N SER A 455 -54.13 27.35 22.91
CA SER A 455 -52.97 28.12 22.47
C SER A 455 -52.06 28.40 23.67
N SER A 456 -50.82 27.88 23.63
CA SER A 456 -49.62 28.26 24.41
C SER A 456 -49.11 27.38 25.57
N ALA A 457 -49.71 26.22 25.87
CA ALA A 457 -49.06 25.19 26.71
C ALA A 457 -49.29 23.77 26.12
N PRO A 458 -48.30 22.87 26.13
CA PRO A 458 -48.51 21.49 25.68
C PRO A 458 -49.48 20.80 26.64
N GLY A 459 -50.73 20.65 26.22
CA GLY A 459 -51.70 19.83 26.93
C GLY A 459 -51.20 18.39 27.04
N GLN A 460 -51.57 17.70 28.12
CA GLN A 460 -51.23 16.29 28.31
C GLN A 460 -51.84 15.46 27.17
N ARG A 461 -50.99 14.96 26.27
CA ARG A 461 -51.40 14.13 25.13
C ARG A 461 -51.66 12.71 25.62
N SER A 462 -52.92 12.31 25.58
CA SER A 462 -53.34 10.96 25.93
C SER A 462 -53.35 10.06 24.70
N SER A 463 -53.12 8.77 24.89
CA SER A 463 -53.08 7.80 23.81
C SER A 463 -53.68 6.46 24.20
N LEU A 464 -54.27 5.78 23.22
CA LEU A 464 -54.90 4.46 23.38
C LEU A 464 -54.57 3.58 22.18
N TYR A 465 -54.15 2.34 22.44
CA TYR A 465 -54.00 1.32 21.42
C TYR A 465 -55.25 0.45 21.37
N LEU A 466 -55.74 0.17 20.17
CA LEU A 466 -56.87 -0.73 19.94
C LEU A 466 -56.47 -1.89 19.02
N PRO A 467 -57.06 -3.08 19.23
CA PRO A 467 -56.86 -4.23 18.34
C PRO A 467 -57.42 -3.96 16.93
N PRO A 468 -57.03 -4.75 15.92
CA PRO A 468 -57.34 -4.46 14.51
C PRO A 468 -58.83 -4.62 14.15
N ASP A 469 -59.61 -5.29 15.00
CA ASP A 469 -61.06 -5.47 14.81
C ASP A 469 -61.88 -4.27 15.34
N SER A 470 -61.23 -3.28 15.96
CA SER A 470 -61.90 -2.10 16.51
C SER A 470 -62.11 -1.02 15.45
N LEU A 471 -63.36 -0.72 15.11
CA LEU A 471 -63.72 0.41 14.22
C LEU A 471 -64.36 1.59 14.98
N SER A 472 -64.63 1.39 16.27
CA SER A 472 -65.12 2.45 17.15
C SER A 472 -64.57 2.31 18.56
N THR A 473 -64.56 3.41 19.30
CA THR A 473 -64.30 3.42 20.73
C THR A 473 -64.88 4.65 21.40
N ARG A 474 -65.17 4.54 22.69
CA ARG A 474 -65.55 5.68 23.52
C ARG A 474 -64.35 6.24 24.27
N LEU A 475 -64.04 7.51 24.01
CA LEU A 475 -63.11 8.28 24.82
C LEU A 475 -63.89 9.05 25.90
N THR A 476 -63.35 9.11 27.11
CA THR A 476 -63.94 9.80 28.27
C THR A 476 -62.94 10.78 28.87
N HIS A 477 -63.42 11.73 29.68
CA HIS A 477 -62.61 12.75 30.34
C HIS A 477 -61.82 13.63 29.35
N LEU A 478 -62.46 13.99 28.23
CA LEU A 478 -61.85 14.89 27.25
C LEU A 478 -61.98 16.36 27.69
N PRO A 479 -60.99 17.21 27.36
CA PRO A 479 -61.09 18.64 27.56
C PRO A 479 -62.17 19.28 26.64
N PRO A 480 -62.65 20.50 26.94
CA PRO A 480 -63.75 21.17 26.22
C PRO A 480 -63.57 21.32 24.70
N SER A 481 -62.31 21.37 24.23
CA SER A 481 -61.97 21.29 22.81
C SER A 481 -60.82 20.30 22.66
N ALA A 482 -61.11 19.11 22.13
CA ALA A 482 -60.13 18.03 22.03
C ALA A 482 -59.88 17.64 20.57
N ARG A 483 -58.60 17.67 20.15
CA ARG A 483 -58.17 17.14 18.86
C ARG A 483 -57.91 15.64 19.01
N VAL A 484 -58.74 14.82 18.37
CA VAL A 484 -58.62 13.36 18.37
C VAL A 484 -58.05 12.91 17.04
N CYS A 485 -57.02 12.07 17.08
CA CYS A 485 -56.41 11.46 15.91
C CYS A 485 -56.42 9.94 16.02
N VAL A 486 -56.68 9.26 14.91
CA VAL A 486 -56.63 7.80 14.78
C VAL A 486 -55.64 7.45 13.69
N SER A 487 -54.67 6.59 13.97
CA SER A 487 -53.72 6.10 12.97
C SER A 487 -53.70 4.56 12.89
N PRO A 488 -53.68 3.97 11.70
CA PRO A 488 -53.51 2.53 11.55
C PRO A 488 -52.05 2.13 11.84
N ILE A 489 -51.86 0.99 12.49
CA ILE A 489 -50.56 0.41 12.80
C ILE A 489 -50.37 -0.87 11.98
N TYR A 490 -49.35 -0.87 11.13
CA TYR A 490 -48.96 -2.01 10.29
C TYR A 490 -47.72 -2.70 10.86
N ARG A 491 -47.24 -3.76 10.21
CA ARG A 491 -46.09 -4.53 10.72
C ARG A 491 -44.80 -3.73 10.69
N THR A 492 -44.60 -2.91 9.66
CA THR A 492 -43.34 -2.22 9.39
C THR A 492 -43.41 -0.70 9.57
N ALA A 493 -44.60 -0.12 9.67
CA ALA A 493 -44.80 1.33 9.80
C ALA A 493 -46.15 1.72 10.45
N ARG A 494 -46.25 2.97 10.89
CA ARG A 494 -47.53 3.63 11.22
C ARG A 494 -48.06 4.29 9.95
N GLY A 495 -49.29 3.95 9.54
CA GLY A 495 -49.91 4.58 8.38
C GLY A 495 -50.40 6.00 8.68
N GLU A 496 -50.81 6.72 7.63
CA GLU A 496 -51.36 8.06 7.78
C GLU A 496 -52.63 8.04 8.63
N GLY A 497 -52.70 8.92 9.62
CA GLY A 497 -53.83 9.03 10.53
C GLY A 497 -54.79 10.15 10.15
N LEU A 498 -56.06 9.95 10.51
CA LEU A 498 -57.09 10.99 10.45
C LEU A 498 -57.15 11.73 11.78
N CYS A 499 -57.41 13.03 11.74
CA CYS A 499 -57.62 13.85 12.94
C CYS A 499 -58.88 14.68 12.78
N CYS A 500 -59.70 14.73 13.82
CA CYS A 500 -60.88 15.59 13.90
C CYS A 500 -60.96 16.23 15.30
N THR A 501 -61.71 17.32 15.44
CA THR A 501 -61.81 18.05 16.72
C THR A 501 -63.23 17.95 17.26
N ALA A 502 -63.37 17.53 18.51
CA ALA A 502 -64.63 17.56 19.24
C ALA A 502 -64.70 18.80 20.13
N GLN A 503 -65.87 19.45 20.15
CA GLN A 503 -66.17 20.59 21.03
C GLN A 503 -67.34 20.22 21.94
N PHE A 504 -67.17 20.49 23.23
CA PHE A 504 -68.19 20.27 24.25
C PHE A 504 -68.76 21.63 24.67
N HIS A 505 -70.06 21.81 24.54
CA HIS A 505 -70.75 23.00 25.03
C HIS A 505 -71.01 22.83 26.53
N SER A 506 -70.61 23.83 27.33
CA SER A 506 -71.02 23.90 28.72
C SER A 506 -72.49 24.34 28.77
N ASP A 507 -73.43 23.42 29.00
CA ASP A 507 -74.81 23.79 29.30
C ASP A 507 -74.86 24.52 30.65
N ALA A 508 -74.84 25.84 30.60
CA ALA A 508 -75.14 26.72 31.72
C ALA A 508 -76.53 27.34 31.50
N LEU A 509 -77.59 26.74 32.03
CA LEU A 509 -78.86 27.42 32.30
C LEU A 509 -79.61 26.73 33.47
N VAL A 510 -79.31 27.14 34.70
CA VAL A 510 -80.26 27.04 35.82
C VAL A 510 -81.14 28.28 35.75
N TYR A 511 -82.35 28.14 35.21
CA TYR A 511 -83.42 29.14 35.36
C TYR A 511 -83.97 29.04 36.79
N GLY A 512 -83.72 30.06 37.61
CA GLY A 512 -84.40 30.26 38.89
C GLY A 512 -85.79 30.89 38.69
N TYR A 513 -86.75 30.47 39.51
CA TYR A 513 -88.04 31.13 39.69
C TYR A 513 -88.29 31.41 41.18
N GLN A 514 -88.92 32.58 41.42
CA GLN A 514 -89.64 33.07 42.61
C GLN A 514 -88.75 33.53 43.80
N SER A 515 -88.94 34.72 44.39
CA SER A 515 -90.08 35.67 44.45
C SER A 515 -89.57 37.10 44.56
#